data_AF-A0A962SWL4-F1
#
_entry.id   AF-A0A962SWL4-F1
#
_cell.length_a   1.000
_cell.length_b   1.000
_cell.length_c   1.000
_cell.angle_alpha   90.00
_cell.angle_beta   90.00
_cell.angle_gamma   90.00
#
_symmetry.space_group_name_H-M   'P 1'
#
loop_
_entity.id
_entity.type
_entity.pdbx_description
1 polymer ?
#
loop_
_entity_poly.entity_id
_entity_poly.type
_entity_poly.pdbx_seq_one_letter_code
_entity_poly.pdbx_strand_id
1 'polypeptide(L)'
;VIYETLPRWGYVRKSVCHDRGEYARDEDGNGFHEVHVNTMEGFWSLLRSWLRPHRGISQEKLPIYLGFFEFAHNVGRRGRALLGSLLDTLLQPVACPQNPI
;
A
#
# COMPACT_ATOMS: atom_id res chain seq x y z
N VAL A 1 1.60 3.98 -7.77
CA VAL A 1 1.30 5.43 -7.90
C VAL A 1 2.54 6.32 -7.80
N ILE A 2 3.46 6.15 -6.84
CA ILE A 2 4.75 6.91 -6.83
C ILE A 2 5.88 6.14 -7.54
N TYR A 3 5.97 4.81 -7.35
CA TYR A 3 7.04 3.99 -7.92
C TYR A 3 6.71 3.33 -9.27
N GLU A 4 5.53 3.60 -9.82
CA GLU A 4 5.13 3.07 -11.13
C GLU A 4 5.88 3.73 -12.28
N THR A 5 6.38 4.95 -12.07
CA THR A 5 7.17 5.69 -13.06
C THR A 5 8.65 5.33 -13.00
N LEU A 6 9.13 4.73 -11.90
CA LEU A 6 10.54 4.37 -11.72
C LEU A 6 11.13 3.56 -12.88
N PRO A 7 10.45 2.52 -13.42
CA PRO A 7 10.98 1.80 -14.58
C PRO A 7 11.16 2.71 -15.81
N ARG A 8 10.30 3.71 -16.00
CA ARG A 8 10.42 4.68 -17.12
C ARG A 8 11.62 5.62 -16.93
N TRP A 9 12.11 5.78 -15.71
CA TRP A 9 13.30 6.57 -15.38
C TRP A 9 14.57 5.71 -15.28
N GLY A 10 14.50 4.42 -15.63
CA GLY A 10 15.66 3.51 -15.60
C GLY A 10 15.96 2.90 -14.23
N TYR A 11 15.12 3.13 -13.22
CA TYR A 11 15.27 2.50 -11.92
C TYR A 11 14.77 1.05 -11.96
N VAL A 12 15.61 0.13 -11.50
CA VAL A 12 15.31 -1.30 -11.43
C VAL A 12 14.75 -1.66 -10.05
N ARG A 13 13.69 -2.48 -10.02
CA ARG A 13 13.17 -3.01 -8.75
C ARG A 13 14.16 -4.02 -8.16
N LYS A 14 14.46 -3.85 -6.88
CA LYS A 14 15.30 -4.76 -6.09
C LYS A 14 14.61 -5.09 -4.77
N SER A 15 15.02 -6.18 -4.13
CA SER A 15 14.46 -6.68 -2.88
C SER A 15 15.55 -6.80 -1.81
N VAL A 16 15.19 -6.48 -0.57
CA VAL A 16 16.03 -6.66 0.62
C VAL A 16 15.39 -7.69 1.56
N CYS A 17 16.20 -8.30 2.43
CA CYS A 17 15.70 -9.23 3.45
C CYS A 17 15.37 -8.47 4.74
N HIS A 18 14.08 -8.37 5.05
CA HIS A 18 13.57 -7.64 6.23
C HIS A 18 13.82 -8.32 7.59
N ASP A 19 14.45 -9.50 7.61
CA ASP A 19 14.81 -10.22 8.83
C ASP A 19 16.26 -9.96 9.25
N ARG A 20 17.20 -10.05 8.30
CA ARG A 20 18.64 -10.04 8.57
C ARG A 20 19.27 -8.67 8.37
N GLY A 21 18.93 -7.66 9.18
CA GLY A 21 19.67 -6.38 9.23
C GLY A 21 19.77 -5.57 7.91
N GLU A 22 19.20 -6.06 6.81
CA GLU A 22 19.28 -5.50 5.47
C GLU A 22 18.06 -4.61 5.23
N TYR A 23 18.12 -3.39 5.76
CA TYR A 23 17.05 -2.39 5.62
C TYR A 23 17.30 -1.42 4.46
N ALA A 24 18.56 -1.23 4.09
CA ALA A 24 19.01 -0.57 2.88
C ALA A 24 20.28 -1.27 2.39
N ARG A 25 20.49 -1.38 1.08
CA ARG A 25 21.70 -2.00 0.52
C ARG A 25 22.49 -0.98 -0.28
N ASP A 26 23.77 -0.89 0.06
CA ASP A 26 24.82 -0.25 -0.73
C ASP A 26 25.36 -1.30 -1.71
N GLU A 27 25.12 -1.09 -3.01
CA GLU A 27 25.53 -2.06 -4.03
C GLU A 27 26.96 -1.87 -4.52
N ASP A 28 27.53 -0.67 -4.39
CA ASP A 28 28.84 -0.33 -4.93
C ASP A 28 29.90 -0.07 -3.83
N GLY A 29 29.50 -0.12 -2.56
CA GLY A 29 30.35 0.06 -1.39
C GLY A 29 30.75 1.52 -1.16
N ASN A 30 30.07 2.49 -1.76
CA ASN A 30 30.45 3.90 -1.66
C ASN A 30 29.93 4.58 -0.37
N GLY A 31 29.15 3.88 0.45
CA GLY A 31 28.51 4.36 1.68
C GLY A 31 27.12 4.97 1.48
N PHE A 32 26.66 5.10 0.24
CA PHE A 32 25.28 5.43 -0.13
C PHE A 32 24.49 4.14 -0.33
N HIS A 33 23.24 4.11 0.14
CA HIS A 33 22.40 2.92 -0.02
C HIS A 33 21.38 3.17 -1.13
N GLU A 34 21.62 2.62 -2.32
CA GLU A 34 20.77 2.83 -3.50
C GLU A 34 19.46 2.06 -3.44
N VAL A 35 19.46 0.92 -2.75
CA VAL A 35 18.29 0.07 -2.61
C VAL A 35 17.63 0.36 -1.28
N HIS A 36 16.55 1.14 -1.32
CA HIS A 36 15.77 1.52 -0.15
C HIS A 36 14.32 1.03 -0.22
N VAL A 37 13.73 0.79 0.94
CA VAL A 37 12.34 0.36 1.08
C VAL A 37 11.48 1.61 1.25
N ASN A 38 10.86 2.07 0.18
CA ASN A 38 10.04 3.29 0.24
C ASN A 38 8.53 3.04 0.00
N THR A 39 8.13 1.76 -0.13
CA THR A 39 6.70 1.42 -0.29
C THR A 39 5.90 1.76 0.98
N MET A 40 6.44 1.43 2.16
CA MET A 40 5.72 1.61 3.43
C MET A 40 5.64 3.09 3.84
N GLU A 41 6.71 3.87 3.68
CA GLU A 41 6.73 5.31 3.99
C GLU A 41 5.78 6.11 3.08
N GLY A 42 5.79 5.78 1.78
CA GLY A 42 4.84 6.35 0.82
C GLY A 42 3.39 5.99 1.17
N PHE A 43 3.14 4.74 1.55
CA PHE A 43 1.81 4.28 1.98
C PHE A 43 1.30 5.06 3.20
N TRP A 44 2.11 5.21 4.24
CA TRP A 44 1.72 5.95 5.45
C TRP A 44 1.45 7.43 5.18
N SER A 45 2.24 8.05 4.30
CA SER A 45 2.04 9.46 3.90
C SER A 45 0.69 9.65 3.19
N LEU A 46 0.32 8.69 2.33
CA LEU A 46 -0.99 8.68 1.66
C LEU A 46 -2.13 8.38 2.64
N LEU A 47 -1.98 7.39 3.52
CA LEU A 47 -3.00 7.03 4.50
C LEU A 47 -3.31 8.19 5.46
N ARG A 48 -2.29 8.88 5.99
CA ARG A 48 -2.48 10.04 6.87
C ARG A 48 -3.28 11.14 6.19
N SER A 49 -2.97 11.41 4.92
CA SER A 49 -3.70 12.38 4.10
C SER A 49 -5.14 11.94 3.85
N TRP A 50 -5.36 10.65 3.56
CA TRP A 50 -6.70 10.08 3.33
C TRP A 50 -7.57 10.10 4.59
N LEU A 51 -6.97 9.90 5.77
CA LEU A 51 -7.68 9.89 7.05
C LEU A 51 -8.02 11.28 7.59
N ARG A 52 -7.27 12.31 7.16
CA ARG A 52 -7.39 13.69 7.66
C ARG A 52 -8.82 14.26 7.66
N PRO A 53 -9.68 14.00 6.66
CA PRO A 53 -11.05 14.52 6.65
C PRO A 53 -11.93 13.99 7.80
N HIS A 54 -11.61 12.83 8.37
CA HIS A 54 -12.44 12.22 9.42
C HIS A 54 -12.32 12.92 10.79
N ARG A 55 -11.35 13.84 10.98
CA ARG A 55 -11.16 14.67 12.20
C ARG A 55 -11.03 13.88 13.52
N GLY A 56 -10.82 12.56 13.43
CA GLY A 56 -10.80 11.60 14.54
C GLY A 56 -11.29 10.25 14.01
N ILE A 57 -10.79 9.15 14.56
CA ILE A 57 -11.13 7.81 14.07
C ILE A 57 -11.32 6.92 15.29
N SER A 58 -12.39 6.12 15.29
CA SER A 58 -12.55 5.08 16.31
C SER A 58 -11.45 4.04 16.17
N GLN A 59 -10.75 3.74 17.27
CA GLN A 59 -9.71 2.70 17.29
C GLN A 59 -10.29 1.33 16.93
N GLU A 60 -11.51 1.02 17.39
CA GLU A 60 -12.21 -0.23 17.10
C GLU A 60 -12.50 -0.38 15.60
N LYS A 61 -12.80 0.73 14.91
CA LYS A 61 -13.11 0.72 13.48
C LYS A 61 -11.90 0.94 12.58
N LEU A 62 -10.72 1.20 13.16
CA LEU A 62 -9.49 1.44 12.41
C LEU A 62 -9.18 0.36 11.35
N PRO A 63 -9.41 -0.95 11.61
CA PRO A 63 -9.18 -1.99 10.59
C PRO A 63 -10.04 -1.78 9.33
N ILE A 64 -11.26 -1.30 9.46
CA ILE A 64 -12.18 -1.07 8.33
C ILE A 64 -11.70 0.12 7.48
N TYR A 65 -11.27 1.20 8.13
CA TYR A 65 -10.69 2.36 7.43
C TYR A 65 -9.41 1.96 6.68
N LEU A 66 -8.54 1.19 7.32
CA LEU A 66 -7.30 0.72 6.72
C LEU A 66 -7.57 -0.21 5.53
N GLY A 67 -8.48 -1.18 5.69
CA GLY A 67 -8.84 -2.11 4.62
C GLY A 67 -9.50 -1.41 3.43
N PHE A 68 -10.36 -0.42 3.67
CA PHE A 68 -10.95 0.36 2.57
C PHE A 68 -9.93 1.27 1.89
N PHE A 69 -8.99 1.86 2.64
CA PHE A 69 -7.87 2.59 2.07
C PHE A 69 -6.97 1.68 1.21
N GLU A 70 -6.60 0.51 1.72
CA GLU A 70 -5.82 -0.49 0.99
C GLU A 70 -6.52 -0.88 -0.33
N PHE A 71 -7.82 -1.18 -0.26
CA PHE A 71 -8.64 -1.46 -1.44
C PHE A 71 -8.57 -0.31 -2.46
N ALA A 72 -8.84 0.92 -2.04
CA ALA A 72 -8.82 2.08 -2.94
C ALA A 72 -7.42 2.36 -3.51
N HIS A 73 -6.38 2.17 -2.70
CA HIS A 73 -4.98 2.33 -3.08
C HIS A 73 -4.59 1.29 -4.15
N ASN A 74 -4.96 0.03 -3.96
CA ASN A 74 -4.60 -1.07 -4.85
C ASN A 74 -5.38 -1.03 -6.17
N VAL A 75 -6.66 -0.64 -6.14
CA VAL A 75 -7.46 -0.44 -7.35
C VAL A 75 -6.97 0.77 -8.16
N GLY A 76 -6.35 1.75 -7.52
CA GLY A 76 -5.82 2.95 -8.18
C GLY A 76 -6.92 3.88 -8.73
N ARG A 77 -8.17 3.74 -8.26
CA ARG A 77 -9.32 4.56 -8.66
C ARG A 77 -9.86 5.35 -7.45
N ARG A 78 -10.70 6.35 -7.70
CA ARG A 78 -11.27 7.22 -6.65
C ARG A 78 -12.73 7.55 -6.93
N GLY A 79 -13.45 7.94 -5.87
CA GLY A 79 -14.84 8.38 -5.95
C GLY A 79 -15.74 7.34 -6.62
N ARG A 80 -16.59 7.79 -7.54
CA ARG A 80 -17.59 6.93 -8.20
C ARG A 80 -16.97 5.80 -9.05
N ALA A 81 -15.74 5.97 -9.53
CA ALA A 81 -15.04 4.96 -10.32
C ALA A 81 -14.63 3.71 -9.52
N LEU A 82 -14.68 3.77 -8.18
CA LEU A 82 -14.45 2.62 -7.31
C LEU A 82 -15.64 1.66 -7.26
N LEU A 83 -16.85 2.12 -7.60
CA LEU A 83 -18.08 1.36 -7.36
C LEU A 83 -18.06 -0.01 -8.04
N GLY A 84 -17.62 -0.07 -9.31
CA GLY A 84 -17.51 -1.34 -10.03
C GLY A 84 -16.58 -2.32 -9.32
N SER A 85 -15.33 -1.91 -9.06
CA SER A 85 -14.35 -2.75 -8.36
C SER A 85 -14.78 -3.14 -6.94
N LEU A 86 -15.54 -2.28 -6.26
CA LEU A 86 -16.03 -2.56 -4.91
C LEU A 86 -17.12 -3.63 -4.96
N LEU A 87 -18.09 -3.50 -5.87
CA LEU A 87 -19.11 -4.51 -6.08
C LEU A 87 -18.49 -5.82 -6.55
N ASP A 88 -17.57 -5.78 -7.51
CA ASP A 88 -16.86 -6.96 -7.99
C ASP A 88 -16.17 -7.69 -6.83
N THR A 89 -15.54 -6.96 -5.90
CA THR A 89 -14.86 -7.55 -4.73
C THR A 89 -15.84 -8.13 -3.71
N LEU A 90 -16.91 -7.40 -3.40
CA LEU A 90 -17.90 -7.81 -2.39
C LEU A 90 -18.83 -8.93 -2.86
N LEU A 91 -19.08 -9.01 -4.16
CA LEU A 91 -19.97 -9.98 -4.79
C LEU A 91 -19.22 -11.20 -5.32
N GLN A 92 -17.90 -11.32 -5.08
CA GLN A 92 -17.18 -12.54 -5.44
C GLN A 92 -17.81 -13.72 -4.69
N PRO A 93 -18.17 -14.82 -5.40
CA PRO A 93 -18.60 -16.04 -4.73
C PRO A 93 -17.49 -16.47 -3.79
N VAL A 94 -17.81 -16.49 -2.49
CA VAL A 94 -16.85 -16.57 -1.39
C VAL A 94 -15.88 -17.73 -1.60
N ALA A 95 -14.61 -17.40 -1.86
CA ALA A 95 -13.50 -18.30 -1.66
C ALA A 95 -12.61 -17.75 -0.53
N CYS A 96 -13.18 -17.55 0.66
CA CYS A 96 -12.37 -17.41 1.87
C CYS A 96 -13.03 -18.09 3.09
N PRO A 97 -12.38 -19.08 3.74
CA PRO A 97 -12.99 -19.94 4.77
C PRO A 97 -13.20 -19.31 6.17
N GLN A 98 -12.99 -18.01 6.34
CA GLN A 98 -12.69 -17.42 7.66
C GLN A 98 -13.81 -16.55 8.27
N ASN A 99 -15.01 -16.50 7.69
CA ASN A 99 -16.16 -15.83 8.32
C ASN A 99 -17.46 -16.60 8.03
N PRO A 100 -17.92 -17.49 8.94
CA PRO A 100 -19.26 -18.03 8.88
C PRO A 100 -20.26 -16.96 9.34
N ILE A 101 -21.43 -16.92 8.67
CA ILE A 101 -22.63 -16.20 9.11
C ILE A 101 -23.16 -16.84 10.40
#